data_AF-A0A841LD81-F1
#
_entry.id   AF-A0A841LD81-F1
#
_cell.length_a   1.000
_cell.length_b   1.000
_cell.length_c   1.000
_cell.angle_alpha   90.00
_cell.angle_beta   90.00
_cell.angle_gamma   90.00
#
_symmetry.space_group_name_H-M   'P 1'
#
loop_
_entity.id
_entity.type
_entity.pdbx_description
1 polymer ?
#
loop_
_entity_poly.entity_id
_entity_poly.type
_entity_poly.pdbx_seq_one_letter_code
_entity_poly.pdbx_strand_id
1 'polypeptide(L)'
;MIRAIIATTALLALAACDAPTPRVDTEGQAARGDMDAATSAFAGCIDNQAQTIDVAGEAAGTLAIRATSACGSERAALVETVAAFNRIGYPSRTPQQIDAVAEASVKVLEDEARNAAVVTIVKRQGETAPAQTPAEGQ
;
A
#
# COMPACT_ATOMS: atom_id res chain seq x y z
N MET A 1 -53.16 45.35 16.68
CA MET A 1 -51.94 46.13 16.40
C MET A 1 -50.73 45.22 16.53
N ILE A 2 -50.02 45.05 15.40
CA ILE A 2 -48.56 45.07 15.34
C ILE A 2 -47.80 43.85 15.93
N ARG A 3 -46.85 43.35 15.12
CA ARG A 3 -45.71 42.46 15.45
C ARG A 3 -45.99 40.96 15.52
N ALA A 4 -45.92 40.33 14.37
CA ALA A 4 -45.05 39.17 14.16
C ALA A 4 -45.01 38.92 12.64
N ILE A 5 -44.05 38.13 12.15
CA ILE A 5 -43.96 37.69 10.75
C ILE A 5 -43.26 38.70 9.81
N ILE A 6 -42.17 39.33 10.23
CA ILE A 6 -41.13 39.79 9.29
C ILE A 6 -39.75 39.58 9.96
N ALA A 7 -39.36 38.33 10.21
CA ALA A 7 -38.02 38.07 10.77
C ALA A 7 -37.46 36.66 10.50
N THR A 8 -38.10 35.83 9.68
CA THR A 8 -37.65 34.44 9.43
C THR A 8 -37.19 34.16 8.01
N THR A 9 -37.40 35.09 7.07
CA THR A 9 -37.08 34.86 5.65
C THR A 9 -35.64 35.22 5.26
N ALA A 10 -34.84 35.83 6.16
CA ALA A 10 -33.47 36.24 5.85
C ALA A 10 -32.41 35.14 6.11
N LEU A 11 -32.77 34.04 6.78
CA LEU A 11 -31.84 32.95 7.15
C LEU A 11 -31.75 31.82 6.12
N LEU A 12 -32.61 31.82 5.09
CA LEU A 12 -32.60 30.79 4.03
C LEU A 12 -31.80 31.21 2.77
N ALA A 13 -31.28 32.44 2.73
CA ALA A 13 -30.54 32.94 1.56
C ALA A 13 -29.03 32.61 1.55
N LEU A 14 -28.48 32.02 2.62
CA LEU A 14 -27.05 31.65 2.70
C LEU A 14 -26.77 30.17 2.42
N ALA A 15 -27.79 29.34 2.17
CA ALA A 15 -27.62 27.91 1.85
C ALA A 15 -27.55 27.62 0.34
N ALA A 16 -27.70 28.64 -0.51
CA ALA A 16 -27.49 28.55 -1.96
C ALA A 16 -26.18 29.26 -2.36
N CYS A 17 -25.10 29.02 -1.60
CA CYS A 17 -23.78 29.06 -2.22
C CYS A 17 -23.72 27.83 -3.11
N ASP A 18 -23.80 28.03 -4.44
CA ASP A 18 -23.55 26.99 -5.44
C ASP A 18 -22.32 26.18 -5.01
N ALA A 19 -22.54 24.98 -4.47
CA ALA A 19 -21.45 24.06 -4.27
C ALA A 19 -20.90 23.80 -5.67
N PRO A 20 -19.63 24.15 -5.96
CA PRO A 20 -19.08 23.93 -7.29
C PRO A 20 -19.32 22.47 -7.66
N THR A 21 -19.89 22.24 -8.85
CA THR A 21 -20.18 20.90 -9.35
C THR A 21 -18.97 20.00 -9.09
N PRO A 22 -19.15 18.84 -8.41
CA PRO A 22 -18.03 17.95 -8.12
C PRO A 22 -17.24 17.69 -9.39
N ARG A 23 -15.93 17.98 -9.38
CA ARG A 23 -15.07 17.60 -10.51
C ARG A 23 -15.07 16.08 -10.60
N VAL A 24 -15.42 15.55 -11.77
CA VAL A 24 -15.27 14.13 -12.07
C VAL A 24 -13.79 13.87 -12.31
N ASP A 25 -13.10 13.30 -11.32
CA ASP A 25 -11.68 12.95 -11.38
C ASP A 25 -11.48 11.58 -12.04
N THR A 26 -11.74 11.47 -13.34
CA THR A 26 -11.63 10.19 -14.07
C THR A 26 -10.17 9.73 -14.21
N GLU A 27 -9.25 10.66 -14.41
CA GLU A 27 -7.82 10.36 -14.58
C GLU A 27 -7.20 9.89 -13.26
N GLY A 28 -7.47 10.59 -12.15
CA GLY A 28 -7.02 10.19 -10.83
C GLY A 28 -7.64 8.86 -10.37
N GLN A 29 -8.89 8.56 -10.76
CA GLN A 29 -9.50 7.25 -10.49
C GLN A 29 -8.82 6.11 -11.25
N ALA A 30 -8.57 6.29 -12.56
CA ALA A 30 -7.86 5.28 -13.34
C ALA A 30 -6.45 5.04 -12.78
N ALA A 31 -5.71 6.09 -12.47
CA ALA A 31 -4.36 5.99 -11.95
C ALA A 31 -4.31 5.35 -10.54
N ARG A 32 -5.34 5.51 -9.71
CA ARG A 32 -5.48 4.75 -8.44
C ARG A 32 -5.70 3.26 -8.71
N GLY A 33 -6.54 2.91 -9.67
CA GLY A 33 -6.76 1.51 -10.07
C GLY A 33 -5.46 0.83 -10.54
N ASP A 34 -4.66 1.54 -11.34
CA ASP A 34 -3.35 1.06 -11.78
C ASP A 34 -2.38 0.88 -10.60
N MET A 35 -2.36 1.84 -9.66
CA MET A 35 -1.56 1.73 -8.44
C MET A 35 -1.97 0.55 -7.57
N ASP A 36 -3.27 0.33 -7.38
CA ASP A 36 -3.80 -0.78 -6.59
C ASP A 36 -3.43 -2.13 -7.24
N ALA A 37 -3.53 -2.23 -8.56
CA ALA A 37 -3.13 -3.42 -9.32
C ALA A 37 -1.63 -3.69 -9.20
N ALA A 38 -0.78 -2.67 -9.37
CA ALA A 38 0.67 -2.82 -9.23
C ALA A 38 1.08 -3.17 -7.79
N THR A 39 0.41 -2.57 -6.80
CA THR A 39 0.64 -2.88 -5.37
C THR A 39 0.28 -4.33 -5.08
N SER A 40 -0.87 -4.79 -5.58
CA SER A 40 -1.31 -6.17 -5.42
C SER A 40 -0.37 -7.17 -6.11
N ALA A 41 0.14 -6.84 -7.30
CA ALA A 41 1.11 -7.69 -8.00
C ALA A 41 2.41 -7.83 -7.22
N PHE A 42 2.95 -6.72 -6.69
CA PHE A 42 4.17 -6.75 -5.89
C PHE A 42 4.00 -7.52 -4.58
N ALA A 43 2.95 -7.22 -3.81
CA ALA A 43 2.66 -7.94 -2.58
C ALA A 43 2.41 -9.43 -2.83
N GLY A 44 1.64 -9.78 -3.87
CA GLY A 44 1.36 -11.16 -4.24
C GLY A 44 2.61 -11.94 -4.65
N CYS A 45 3.57 -11.30 -5.32
CA CYS A 45 4.87 -11.92 -5.59
C CYS A 45 5.60 -12.27 -4.29
N ILE A 46 5.71 -11.31 -3.35
CA ILE A 46 6.42 -11.53 -2.08
C ILE A 46 5.74 -12.63 -1.27
N ASP A 47 4.41 -12.61 -1.18
CA ASP A 47 3.63 -13.62 -0.46
C ASP A 47 3.87 -15.00 -1.05
N ASN A 48 3.82 -15.14 -2.37
CA ASN A 48 4.11 -16.40 -3.05
C ASN A 48 5.53 -16.88 -2.74
N GLN A 49 6.53 -16.01 -2.85
CA GLN A 49 7.92 -16.35 -2.52
C GLN A 49 8.06 -16.80 -1.05
N ALA A 50 7.43 -16.09 -0.11
CA ALA A 50 7.45 -16.44 1.30
C ALA A 50 6.77 -17.80 1.60
N GLN A 51 5.78 -18.18 0.81
CA GLN A 51 5.09 -19.47 0.91
C GLN A 51 5.84 -20.63 0.27
N THR A 52 6.65 -20.37 -0.77
CA THR A 52 7.31 -21.43 -1.55
C THR A 52 8.80 -21.59 -1.24
N ILE A 53 9.45 -20.57 -0.69
CA ILE A 53 10.88 -20.62 -0.37
C ILE A 53 11.17 -21.77 0.60
N ASP A 54 12.31 -22.45 0.42
CA ASP A 54 12.77 -23.45 1.37
C ASP A 54 13.13 -22.76 2.70
N VAL A 55 12.62 -23.32 3.80
CA VAL A 55 12.74 -22.74 5.13
C VAL A 55 13.77 -23.45 6.00
N ALA A 56 14.40 -24.51 5.49
CA ALA A 56 15.38 -25.30 6.23
C ALA A 56 16.73 -24.57 6.35
N GLY A 57 17.28 -24.54 7.56
CA GLY A 57 18.69 -24.16 7.80
C GLY A 57 19.03 -22.68 7.68
N GLU A 58 18.07 -21.80 7.39
CA GLU A 58 18.30 -20.36 7.25
C GLU A 58 17.39 -19.51 8.15
N ALA A 59 17.89 -18.33 8.56
CA ALA A 59 17.10 -17.40 9.36
C ALA A 59 15.97 -16.78 8.53
N ALA A 60 14.78 -16.66 9.12
CA ALA A 60 13.60 -16.10 8.44
C ALA A 60 13.83 -14.71 7.84
N GLY A 61 14.61 -13.85 8.52
CA GLY A 61 14.96 -12.53 7.99
C GLY A 61 15.75 -12.59 6.68
N THR A 62 16.71 -13.52 6.57
CA THR A 62 17.50 -13.73 5.34
C THR A 62 16.62 -14.25 4.21
N LEU A 63 15.73 -15.20 4.52
CA LEU A 63 14.78 -15.75 3.56
C LEU A 63 13.79 -14.70 3.07
N ALA A 64 13.29 -13.82 3.96
CA ALA A 64 12.39 -12.73 3.59
C ALA A 64 13.08 -11.68 2.69
N ILE A 65 14.35 -11.36 2.93
CA ILE A 65 15.15 -10.51 2.03
C ILE A 65 15.24 -11.16 0.65
N ARG A 66 15.54 -12.46 0.58
CA ARG A 66 15.61 -13.20 -0.68
C ARG A 66 14.27 -13.20 -1.42
N ALA A 67 13.18 -13.52 -0.72
CA ALA A 67 11.82 -13.50 -1.25
C ALA A 67 11.47 -12.12 -1.84
N THR A 68 11.78 -11.05 -1.11
CA THR A 68 11.55 -9.67 -1.55
C THR A 68 12.40 -9.33 -2.80
N SER A 69 13.69 -9.67 -2.79
CA SER A 69 14.59 -9.39 -3.91
C SER A 69 14.23 -10.12 -5.21
N ALA A 70 13.54 -11.27 -5.11
CA ALA A 70 13.07 -12.02 -6.26
C ALA A 70 11.94 -11.30 -7.03
N CYS A 71 11.26 -10.35 -6.38
CA CYS A 71 10.14 -9.57 -6.93
C CYS A 71 10.57 -8.21 -7.51
N GLY A 72 11.82 -8.12 -8.00
CA GLY A 72 12.40 -6.86 -8.48
C GLY A 72 11.67 -6.27 -9.68
N SER A 73 11.10 -7.10 -10.56
CA SER A 73 10.30 -6.66 -11.70
C SER A 73 9.01 -5.95 -11.26
N GLU A 74 8.29 -6.55 -10.32
CA GLU A 74 7.04 -6.03 -9.79
C GLU A 74 7.28 -4.76 -8.98
N ARG A 75 8.40 -4.70 -8.23
CA ARG A 75 8.86 -3.49 -7.56
C ARG A 75 9.09 -2.35 -8.55
N ALA A 76 9.83 -2.62 -9.63
CA ALA A 76 10.13 -1.61 -10.65
C ALA A 76 8.85 -1.09 -11.33
N ALA A 77 7.92 -1.99 -11.66
CA ALA A 77 6.62 -1.62 -12.21
C ALA A 77 5.83 -0.74 -11.22
N LEU A 78 5.80 -1.10 -9.94
CA LEU A 78 5.12 -0.30 -8.92
C LEU A 78 5.73 1.10 -8.77
N VAL A 79 7.06 1.22 -8.77
CA VAL A 79 7.74 2.54 -8.74
C VAL A 79 7.32 3.39 -9.93
N GLU A 80 7.30 2.82 -11.14
CA GLU A 80 6.87 3.52 -12.35
C GLU A 80 5.41 4.00 -12.25
N THR A 81 4.51 3.15 -11.77
CA THR A 81 3.09 3.50 -11.58
C THR A 81 2.92 4.60 -10.54
N VAL A 82 3.61 4.53 -9.40
CA VAL A 82 3.57 5.58 -8.36
C VAL A 82 4.15 6.90 -8.90
N ALA A 83 5.20 6.84 -9.71
CA ALA A 83 5.76 8.02 -10.37
C ALA A 83 4.75 8.64 -11.36
N ALA A 84 4.04 7.82 -12.14
CA ALA A 84 2.99 8.27 -13.05
C ALA A 84 1.84 8.94 -12.29
N PHE A 85 1.36 8.34 -11.20
CA PHE A 85 0.33 8.94 -10.35
C PHE A 85 0.78 10.27 -9.74
N ASN A 86 2.01 10.35 -9.24
CA ASN A 86 2.54 11.59 -8.68
C ASN A 86 2.62 12.74 -9.70
N ARG A 87 2.84 12.44 -10.98
CA ARG A 87 2.85 13.46 -12.06
C ARG A 87 1.48 14.13 -12.23
N ILE A 88 0.39 13.40 -12.00
CA ILE A 88 -0.97 13.93 -12.07
C ILE A 88 -1.20 14.93 -10.92
N GLY A 89 -0.83 14.54 -9.70
CA GLY A 89 -1.06 15.36 -8.50
C GLY A 89 -0.08 16.53 -8.32
N TYR A 90 1.11 16.44 -8.91
CA TYR A 90 2.20 17.40 -8.69
C TYR A 90 2.92 17.79 -9.99
N PRO A 91 2.24 18.47 -10.94
CA PRO A 91 2.78 18.76 -12.26
C PRO A 91 3.97 19.72 -12.26
N SER A 92 4.23 20.43 -11.15
CA SER A 92 5.37 21.34 -10.99
C SER A 92 6.63 20.67 -10.42
N ARG A 93 6.55 19.41 -9.98
CA ARG A 93 7.73 18.68 -9.49
C ARG A 93 8.66 18.31 -10.64
N THR A 94 9.96 18.33 -10.39
CA THR A 94 10.94 17.83 -11.36
C THR A 94 10.85 16.31 -11.48
N PRO A 95 11.31 15.72 -12.60
CA PRO A 95 11.38 14.26 -12.74
C PRO A 95 12.11 13.59 -11.57
N GLN A 96 13.24 14.15 -11.14
CA GLN A 96 14.00 13.58 -10.01
C GLN A 96 13.21 13.60 -8.70
N GLN A 97 12.40 14.65 -8.45
CA GLN A 97 11.55 14.71 -7.26
C GLN A 97 10.42 13.68 -7.31
N ILE A 98 9.84 13.46 -8.50
CA ILE A 98 8.81 12.44 -8.71
C ILE A 98 9.39 11.05 -8.45
N ASP A 99 10.54 10.73 -9.05
CA ASP A 99 11.18 9.42 -8.92
C ASP A 99 11.60 9.15 -7.47
N ALA A 100 12.18 10.16 -6.79
CA ALA A 100 12.57 10.04 -5.39
C ALA A 100 11.38 9.78 -4.46
N VAL A 101 10.24 10.44 -4.69
CA VAL A 101 9.01 10.20 -3.93
C VAL A 101 8.46 8.80 -4.22
N ALA A 102 8.46 8.38 -5.49
CA ALA A 102 7.99 7.05 -5.87
C ALA A 102 8.81 5.94 -5.22
N GLU A 103 10.13 6.02 -5.29
CA GLU A 103 11.03 5.07 -4.63
C GLU A 103 10.83 5.04 -3.11
N ALA A 104 10.71 6.21 -2.48
CA ALA A 104 10.48 6.30 -1.04
C ALA A 104 9.13 5.68 -0.64
N SER A 105 8.07 5.93 -1.41
CA SER A 105 6.74 5.36 -1.17
C SER A 105 6.75 3.83 -1.31
N VAL A 106 7.37 3.31 -2.38
CA VAL A 106 7.46 1.86 -2.58
C VAL A 106 8.32 1.20 -1.51
N LYS A 107 9.38 1.87 -1.05
CA LYS A 107 10.22 1.34 0.04
C LYS A 107 9.42 1.07 1.32
N VAL A 108 8.47 1.94 1.69
CA VAL A 108 7.63 1.73 2.88
C VAL A 108 6.78 0.47 2.72
N LEU A 109 6.15 0.30 1.55
CA LEU A 109 5.36 -0.89 1.24
C LEU A 109 6.22 -2.17 1.22
N GLU A 110 7.43 -2.09 0.69
CA GLU A 110 8.40 -3.18 0.69
C GLU A 110 8.80 -3.58 2.12
N ASP A 111 9.04 -2.61 3.01
CA ASP A 111 9.38 -2.89 4.41
C ASP A 111 8.22 -3.61 5.13
N GLU A 112 6.97 -3.20 4.87
CA GLU A 112 5.77 -3.87 5.41
C GLU A 112 5.59 -5.29 4.86
N ALA A 113 5.69 -5.46 3.53
CA ALA A 113 5.57 -6.76 2.87
C ALA A 113 6.69 -7.72 3.33
N ARG A 114 7.92 -7.23 3.48
CA ARG A 114 9.03 -8.03 4.03
C ARG A 114 8.74 -8.50 5.45
N ASN A 115 8.19 -7.64 6.30
CA ASN A 115 7.82 -8.03 7.67
C ASN A 115 6.73 -9.12 7.67
N ALA A 116 5.73 -9.01 6.79
CA ALA A 116 4.72 -10.05 6.60
C ALA A 116 5.32 -11.37 6.09
N ALA A 117 6.28 -11.31 5.17
CA ALA A 117 7.02 -12.47 4.69
C ALA A 117 7.80 -13.16 5.83
N VAL A 118 8.47 -12.39 6.71
CA VAL A 118 9.14 -12.95 7.90
C VAL A 118 8.17 -13.75 8.76
N VAL A 119 7.00 -13.19 9.07
CA VAL A 119 5.97 -13.88 9.89
C VAL A 119 5.53 -15.19 9.22
N THR A 120 5.28 -15.16 7.91
CA THR A 120 4.90 -16.35 7.14
C THR A 120 5.98 -17.43 7.20
N ILE A 121 7.24 -17.05 7.02
CA ILE A 121 8.37 -17.97 7.04
C ILE A 121 8.58 -18.56 8.45
N VAL A 122 8.52 -17.74 9.50
CA VAL A 122 8.64 -18.21 10.90
C VAL A 122 7.55 -19.23 11.21
N LYS A 123 6.31 -18.98 10.78
CA LYS A 123 5.21 -19.92 10.97
C LYS A 123 5.51 -21.26 10.30
N ARG A 124 5.96 -21.24 9.04
CA ARG A 124 6.34 -22.45 8.29
C ARG A 124 7.50 -23.19 8.94
N GLN A 125 8.50 -22.46 9.46
CA GLN A 125 9.62 -23.06 10.20
C GLN A 125 9.14 -23.82 11.44
N GLY A 126 8.18 -23.26 12.19
CA GLY A 126 7.57 -23.92 13.34
C GLY A 126 6.79 -25.19 12.97
N GLU A 127 6.16 -25.23 11.80
CA GLU A 127 5.45 -26.41 11.28
C GLU A 127 6.41 -27.51 10.80
N THR A 128 7.61 -27.14 10.33
CA THR A 128 8.64 -28.08 9.88
C THR A 128 9.55 -28.60 11.02
N ALA A 129 9.46 -28.02 12.21
CA ALA A 129 10.23 -28.48 13.35
C ALA A 129 9.70 -29.87 13.80
N PRO A 130 10.57 -30.87 14.00
CA PRO A 130 10.13 -32.15 14.55
C PRO A 130 9.49 -31.90 15.92
N ALA A 131 8.37 -32.56 16.19
CA ALA A 131 7.71 -32.52 17.49
C ALA A 131 8.76 -32.85 18.56
N GLN A 132 9.10 -31.87 19.40
CA GLN A 132 9.98 -32.10 20.54
C GLN A 132 9.21 -33.01 21.49
N THR A 133 9.52 -34.31 21.47
CA THR A 133 9.07 -35.22 22.51
C THR A 133 9.55 -34.62 23.84
N PRO A 134 8.65 -34.32 24.79
CA PRO A 134 9.07 -33.83 26.09
C PRO A 134 10.05 -34.84 26.67
N ALA A 135 11.24 -34.38 27.07
CA ALA A 135 12.15 -35.21 27.83
C ALA A 135 11.43 -35.62 29.12
N GLU A 136 10.97 -36.87 29.19
CA GLU A 136 10.55 -37.48 30.44
C GLU A 136 11.73 -37.44 31.43
N GLY A 137 11.40 -37.08 32.67
CA GLY A 137 12.35 -36.63 33.66
C GLY A 137 13.47 -37.60 34.00
N GLN A 138 14.57 -37.01 34.45
CA GLN A 138 15.52 -37.62 35.39
C GLN A 138 15.82 -36.60 36.50
#